data_AF-A0A1D9D233-F1
#
_entry.id   AF-A0A1D9D233-F1
#
_cell.length_a   1.000
_cell.length_b   1.000
_cell.length_c   1.000
_cell.angle_alpha   90.00
_cell.angle_beta   90.00
_cell.angle_gamma   90.00
#
_symmetry.space_group_name_H-M   'P 1'
#
loop_
_entity.id
_entity.type
_entity.pdbx_description
1 polymer ?
#
loop_
_entity_poly.entity_id
_entity_poly.type
_entity_poly.pdbx_seq_one_letter_code
_entity_poly.pdbx_strand_id
1 'polypeptide(L)'
;MPQSNDVLEPRLVTVDSLYLRLMNDRIQDIYRDTDHLATALDAINTKDDVSQGVLVAVKAALYANSELAGIVSDMFCEHALPYQTEAIDHE
;
A
#
# COMPACT_ATOMS: atom_id res chain seq x y z
N MET A 1 28.11 37.53 15.64
CA MET A 1 27.67 36.17 16.02
C MET A 1 27.15 35.50 14.77
N PRO A 2 27.81 34.47 14.23
CA PRO A 2 27.29 33.78 13.06
C PRO A 2 26.12 32.89 13.49
N GLN A 3 25.00 33.02 12.81
CA GLN A 3 23.84 32.15 12.98
C GLN A 3 24.25 30.74 12.54
N SER A 4 24.25 29.80 13.50
CA SER A 4 24.37 28.38 13.20
C SER A 4 23.13 27.99 12.41
N ASN A 5 23.29 27.72 11.12
CA ASN A 5 22.30 26.94 10.40
C ASN A 5 22.31 25.56 11.04
N ASP A 6 21.33 25.28 11.90
CA ASP A 6 20.98 23.91 12.28
C ASP A 6 20.56 23.19 11.00
N VAL A 7 21.55 22.63 10.32
CA VAL A 7 21.33 21.59 9.32
C VAL A 7 20.70 20.45 10.09
N LEU A 8 19.39 20.27 9.93
CA LEU A 8 18.69 19.10 10.41
C LEU A 8 19.33 17.91 9.72
N GLU A 9 20.30 17.26 10.38
CA GLU A 9 20.82 15.99 9.88
C GLU A 9 19.64 15.04 9.71
N PRO A 10 19.50 14.39 8.55
CA PRO A 10 18.47 13.41 8.35
C PRO A 10 18.64 12.32 9.42
N ARG A 11 17.75 12.33 10.42
CA ARG A 11 17.67 11.26 11.40
C ARG A 11 17.16 10.04 10.65
N LEU A 12 18.09 9.13 10.33
CA LEU A 12 17.79 7.76 9.93
C LEU A 12 17.02 7.12 11.09
N VAL A 13 15.69 7.12 10.97
CA VAL A 13 14.86 6.28 11.84
C VAL A 13 15.02 4.88 11.31
N THR A 14 15.67 4.01 12.07
CA THR A 14 15.73 2.58 11.78
C THR A 14 14.31 2.00 11.90
N VAL A 15 13.58 2.02 10.79
CA VAL A 15 12.31 1.28 10.71
C VAL A 15 12.69 -0.19 10.66
N ASP A 16 12.23 -0.96 11.64
CA ASP A 16 12.51 -2.39 11.72
C ASP A 16 12.09 -3.08 10.41
N SER A 17 13.03 -3.81 9.82
CA SER A 17 12.82 -4.62 8.61
C SER A 17 11.62 -5.55 8.72
N LEU A 18 11.36 -6.09 9.91
CA LEU A 18 10.20 -6.93 10.20
C LEU A 18 8.90 -6.12 10.07
N TYR A 19 8.91 -4.87 10.53
CA TYR A 19 7.74 -3.99 10.46
C TYR A 19 7.45 -3.57 9.02
N LEU A 20 8.48 -3.27 8.23
CA LEU A 20 8.33 -2.97 6.80
C LEU A 20 7.76 -4.17 6.02
N ARG A 21 8.25 -5.38 6.32
CA ARG A 21 7.74 -6.61 5.73
C ARG A 21 6.28 -6.86 6.10
N LEU A 22 5.93 -6.72 7.38
CA LEU A 22 4.56 -6.85 7.87
C LEU A 22 3.61 -5.86 7.19
N MET A 23 4.05 -4.61 6.99
CA MET A 23 3.28 -3.61 6.26
C MET A 23 3.07 -4.01 4.80
N ASN A 24 4.11 -4.48 4.11
CA ASN A 24 3.99 -4.95 2.73
C ASN A 24 3.05 -6.16 2.61
N ASP A 25 3.17 -7.14 3.52
CA ASP A 25 2.26 -8.30 3.55
C ASP A 25 0.81 -7.85 3.73
N ARG A 26 0.57 -6.86 4.62
CA ARG A 26 -0.77 -6.31 4.83
C ARG A 26 -1.31 -5.57 3.61
N ILE A 27 -0.46 -4.87 2.86
CA ILE A 27 -0.84 -4.20 1.61
C ILE A 27 -1.24 -5.24 0.56
N GLN A 28 -0.49 -6.33 0.44
CA GLN A 28 -0.78 -7.43 -0.47
C GLN A 28 -2.09 -8.14 -0.10
N ASP A 29 -2.38 -8.32 1.18
CA ASP A 29 -3.69 -8.83 1.64
C ASP A 29 -4.84 -7.92 1.17
N ILE A 30 -4.71 -6.61 1.34
CA ILE A 30 -5.73 -5.64 0.90
C ILE A 30 -5.92 -5.68 -0.62
N TYR A 31 -4.82 -5.74 -1.37
CA TYR A 31 -4.86 -5.87 -2.83
C TYR A 31 -5.67 -7.10 -3.25
N ARG A 32 -5.39 -8.26 -2.63
CA ARG A 32 -6.05 -9.52 -2.96
C ARG A 32 -7.51 -9.55 -2.53
N ASP A 33 -7.81 -9.07 -1.33
CA ASP A 33 -9.18 -9.08 -0.79
C ASP A 33 -10.11 -8.15 -1.58
N THR A 34 -9.61 -7.00 -2.04
CA THR A 34 -10.38 -6.08 -2.87
C THR A 34 -10.70 -6.67 -4.25
N ASP A 35 -9.74 -7.36 -4.88
CA ASP A 35 -9.95 -8.05 -6.15
C ASP A 35 -10.91 -9.24 -6.03
N HIS A 36 -10.72 -10.08 -4.99
CA HIS A 36 -11.62 -11.19 -4.70
C HIS A 36 -13.05 -10.72 -4.43
N LEU A 37 -13.23 -9.65 -3.65
CA LEU A 37 -14.55 -9.10 -3.37
C LEU A 37 -15.19 -8.52 -4.63
N ALA A 38 -14.44 -7.81 -5.47
CA ALA A 38 -14.94 -7.31 -6.75
C ALA A 38 -15.44 -8.46 -7.65
N THR A 39 -14.69 -9.57 -7.69
CA THR A 39 -15.06 -10.79 -8.42
C THR A 39 -16.31 -11.45 -7.82
N ALA A 40 -16.43 -11.50 -6.49
CA ALA A 40 -17.62 -12.04 -5.83
C ALA A 40 -18.88 -11.18 -6.11
N LEU A 41 -18.74 -9.87 -6.19
CA LEU A 41 -19.83 -8.96 -6.54
C LEU A 41 -20.33 -9.17 -7.97
N ASP A 42 -19.47 -9.63 -8.90
CA ASP A 42 -19.89 -9.99 -10.26
C ASP A 42 -20.84 -11.19 -10.33
N ALA A 43 -20.85 -12.04 -9.31
CA ALA A 43 -21.80 -13.15 -9.22
C ALA A 43 -23.21 -12.71 -8.76
N ILE A 44 -23.36 -11.48 -8.25
CA ILE A 44 -24.64 -10.98 -7.76
C ILE A 44 -25.48 -10.47 -8.93
N ASN A 45 -26.55 -11.21 -9.26
CA ASN A 45 -27.50 -10.80 -10.28
C ASN A 45 -28.64 -9.98 -9.66
N THR A 46 -28.70 -8.68 -9.98
CA THR A 46 -29.79 -7.78 -9.55
C THR A 46 -30.64 -7.36 -10.74
N LYS A 47 -31.94 -7.13 -10.51
CA LYS A 47 -32.91 -6.85 -11.58
C LYS A 47 -33.28 -5.38 -11.69
N ASP A 48 -33.03 -4.59 -10.66
CA ASP A 48 -33.33 -3.17 -10.63
C ASP A 48 -32.07 -2.33 -10.88
N ASP A 49 -32.25 -1.24 -11.62
CA ASP A 49 -31.17 -0.35 -12.05
C ASP A 49 -30.45 0.30 -10.86
N VAL A 50 -31.14 0.49 -9.73
CA VAL A 50 -30.56 1.08 -8.51
C VAL A 50 -29.54 0.12 -7.92
N SER A 51 -29.89 -1.15 -7.72
CA SER A 51 -28.98 -2.16 -7.18
C SER A 51 -27.80 -2.43 -8.13
N GLN A 52 -28.03 -2.41 -9.44
CA GLN A 52 -26.94 -2.48 -10.43
C GLN A 52 -26.00 -1.28 -10.31
N GLY A 53 -26.53 -0.06 -10.18
CA GLY A 53 -25.73 1.14 -9.95
C GLY A 53 -24.90 1.08 -8.67
N VAL A 54 -25.48 0.56 -7.58
CA VAL A 54 -24.75 0.34 -6.32
C VAL A 54 -23.62 -0.68 -6.49
N LEU A 55 -23.87 -1.80 -7.16
CA LEU A 55 -22.82 -2.80 -7.43
C LEU A 55 -21.67 -2.21 -8.23
N VAL A 56 -21.96 -1.44 -9.29
CA VAL A 56 -20.95 -0.77 -10.10
C VAL A 56 -20.12 0.21 -9.24
N ALA A 57 -20.77 1.01 -8.40
CA ALA A 57 -20.08 1.97 -7.54
C ALA A 57 -19.18 1.29 -6.50
N VAL A 58 -19.66 0.20 -5.87
CA VAL A 58 -18.85 -0.56 -4.90
C VAL A 58 -17.66 -1.21 -5.59
N LYS A 59 -17.85 -1.83 -6.76
CA LYS A 59 -16.75 -2.40 -7.54
C LYS A 59 -15.71 -1.36 -7.94
N ALA A 60 -16.14 -0.17 -8.37
CA ALA A 60 -15.22 0.91 -8.71
C ALA A 60 -14.38 1.36 -7.50
N ALA A 61 -14.99 1.45 -6.31
CA ALA A 61 -14.26 1.76 -5.07
C ALA A 61 -13.25 0.67 -4.69
N LEU A 62 -13.61 -0.61 -4.85
CA LEU A 62 -12.70 -1.74 -4.61
C LEU A 62 -11.52 -1.73 -5.57
N TYR A 63 -11.77 -1.45 -6.86
CA TYR A 63 -10.70 -1.32 -7.85
C TYR A 63 -9.72 -0.19 -7.51
N ALA A 64 -10.22 0.99 -7.14
CA ALA A 64 -9.37 2.10 -6.73
C ALA A 64 -8.52 1.77 -5.48
N ASN A 65 -9.08 1.02 -4.53
CA ASN A 65 -8.32 0.56 -3.36
C ASN A 65 -7.26 -0.47 -3.71
N SER A 66 -7.56 -1.38 -4.64
CA SER A 66 -6.59 -2.35 -5.18
C SER A 66 -5.43 -1.64 -5.88
N GLU A 67 -5.72 -0.67 -6.75
CA GLU A 67 -4.71 0.14 -7.44
C GLU A 67 -3.81 0.90 -6.45
N LEU A 68 -4.41 1.54 -5.45
CA LEU A 68 -3.65 2.23 -4.41
C LEU A 68 -2.76 1.27 -3.60
N ALA A 69 -3.27 0.08 -3.26
CA ALA A 69 -2.47 -0.94 -2.58
C ALA A 69 -1.26 -1.37 -3.43
N GLY A 70 -1.44 -1.55 -4.75
CA GLY A 70 -0.35 -1.82 -5.68
C GLY A 70 0.75 -0.74 -5.64
N ILE A 71 0.36 0.53 -5.80
CA ILE A 71 1.28 1.67 -5.76
C ILE A 71 2.07 1.71 -4.43
N VAL A 72 1.39 1.48 -3.30
CA VAL A 72 2.07 1.48 -2.00
C VAL A 72 3.02 0.29 -1.90
N SER A 73 2.66 -0.90 -2.38
CA SER A 73 3.58 -2.05 -2.38
C SER A 73 4.83 -1.80 -3.22
N ASP A 74 4.68 -1.16 -4.38
CA ASP A 74 5.81 -0.79 -5.24
C ASP A 74 6.75 0.20 -4.52
N MET A 75 6.18 1.22 -3.84
CA MET A 75 6.99 2.13 -3.02
C MET A 75 7.78 1.40 -1.93
N PHE A 76 7.18 0.40 -1.28
CA PHE A 76 7.89 -0.43 -0.29
C PHE A 76 9.02 -1.25 -0.92
N CYS A 77 8.78 -1.88 -2.07
CA CYS A 77 9.76 -2.69 -2.78
C CYS A 77 10.93 -1.85 -3.32
N GLU A 78 10.66 -0.66 -3.82
CA GLU A 78 11.67 0.22 -4.43
C GLU A 78 12.43 1.07 -3.41
N HIS A 79 11.79 1.46 -2.30
CA HIS A 79 12.34 2.49 -1.39
C HIS A 79 12.46 2.06 0.07
N ALA A 80 11.93 0.93 0.49
CA ALA A 80 11.99 0.52 1.90
C ALA A 80 12.79 -0.77 2.11
N LEU A 81 12.65 -1.74 1.19
CA LEU A 81 13.40 -3.00 1.23
C LEU A 81 14.87 -2.88 0.78
N PRO A 82 15.26 -2.07 -0.23
CA PRO A 82 16.65 -2.03 -0.69
C PRO A 82 17.64 -1.43 0.33
N TYR A 83 17.20 -0.46 1.14
CA TYR A 83 17.99 0.09 2.25
C TYR A 83 18.30 -0.93 3.35
N GLN A 84 17.67 -2.11 3.34
CA GLN A 84 18.06 -3.22 4.22
C GLN A 84 19.38 -3.86 3.79
N THR A 85 19.67 -3.92 2.50
CA THR A 85 20.89 -4.57 1.99
C THR A 85 22.13 -3.74 2.33
N GLU A 86 22.05 -2.42 2.13
CA GLU A 86 23.17 -1.50 2.38
C GLU A 86 23.48 -1.34 3.88
N ALA A 87 22.48 -1.48 4.76
CA ALA A 87 22.69 -1.38 6.21
C ALA A 87 23.40 -2.60 6.80
N ILE A 88 23.26 -3.78 6.19
CA ILE A 88 23.90 -5.03 6.65
C ILE A 88 25.35 -5.13 6.12
N ASP A 89 25.64 -4.56 4.95
CA ASP A 89 26.99 -4.55 4.36
C ASP A 89 27.99 -3.60 5.07
N HIS A 90 27.53 -2.83 6.07
CA HIS A 90 28.34 -1.91 6.86
C HIS A 90 28.62 -2.36 8.31
N GLU A 91 28.20 -3.57 8.71
CA GLU A 91 28.68 -4.26 9.94
C GLU A 91 29.81 -5.24 9.64
#